data_AF-A0A6G7XCI5-F1
#
_entry.id   AF-A0A6G7XCI5-F1
#
_cell.length_a   1.000
_cell.length_b   1.000
_cell.length_c   1.000
_cell.angle_alpha   90.00
_cell.angle_beta   90.00
_cell.angle_gamma   90.00
#
_symmetry.space_group_name_H-M   'P 1'
#
loop_
_entity.id
_entity.type
_entity.pdbx_description
1 polymer ?
#
loop_
_entity_poly.entity_id
_entity_poly.type
_entity_poly.pdbx_seq_one_letter_code
_entity_poly.pdbx_strand_id
1 'polypeptide(L)'
;MSVGTVLEPDQIPVDPALKPSFKPTKEVTEDQKLWAASVLAELPVAIRFNEHPVKEAKSADGTFWRKAFVIVVIPNKHFSIQLYVGASPSDLEYAQRLVARAKSGWFNSDIWEPHVYPKSGPGFILDPYWEWDGERDCDVLKPCVTPGCIKDFHPYRNGDFNASHELDMIDDTEGRYMVHGSNYEDGDGWNAWLDVDLDGDYLSGAEGVKTLRDSANDMAWMQIECDKLNAAAGVGKVAA
;
A
#
# COMPACT_ATOMS: atom_id res chain seq x y z
N MET A 1 -21.74 35.51 -19.54
CA MET A 1 -22.13 34.38 -20.44
C MET A 1 -22.06 33.13 -19.59
N SER A 2 -23.11 32.30 -19.61
CA SER A 2 -23.17 31.06 -18.83
C SER A 2 -23.02 29.88 -19.79
N VAL A 3 -22.19 28.90 -19.43
CA VAL A 3 -22.11 27.61 -20.11
C VAL A 3 -22.15 26.54 -19.02
N GLY A 4 -23.36 26.01 -18.77
CA GLY A 4 -23.60 24.94 -17.82
C GLY A 4 -23.52 23.57 -18.48
N THR A 5 -22.67 22.71 -17.91
CA THR A 5 -22.70 21.24 -17.81
C THR A 5 -23.48 20.41 -18.85
N VAL A 6 -22.77 19.54 -19.57
CA VAL A 6 -23.25 18.21 -20.01
C VAL A 6 -22.08 17.20 -19.91
N LEU A 7 -22.37 15.98 -19.44
CA LEU A 7 -21.40 14.91 -19.14
C LEU A 7 -21.56 13.68 -20.08
N GLU A 8 -20.43 13.17 -20.61
CA GLU A 8 -20.06 11.74 -20.81
C GLU A 8 -20.69 10.79 -21.91
N PRO A 9 -19.89 9.84 -22.51
CA PRO A 9 -20.34 8.50 -23.01
C PRO A 9 -19.47 7.22 -22.65
N ASP A 10 -20.08 6.16 -22.02
CA ASP A 10 -19.69 4.74 -21.60
C ASP A 10 -18.80 4.18 -20.41
N GLN A 11 -18.90 4.73 -19.17
CA GLN A 11 -19.07 4.13 -17.81
C GLN A 11 -18.02 4.26 -16.66
N ILE A 12 -18.08 5.37 -15.88
CA ILE A 12 -17.92 5.35 -14.39
C ILE A 12 -19.26 5.76 -13.72
N PRO A 13 -20.08 4.81 -13.23
CA PRO A 13 -21.23 5.05 -12.37
C PRO A 13 -20.92 4.58 -10.92
N VAL A 14 -21.70 4.90 -9.87
CA VAL A 14 -23.15 5.13 -9.86
C VAL A 14 -23.54 6.22 -8.84
N ASP A 15 -23.97 7.38 -9.34
CA ASP A 15 -25.22 7.98 -8.83
C ASP A 15 -26.35 7.28 -9.60
N PRO A 16 -27.33 6.63 -8.93
CA PRO A 16 -28.39 5.87 -9.61
C PRO A 16 -29.29 6.68 -10.56
N ALA A 17 -29.19 8.01 -10.57
CA ALA A 17 -30.03 8.88 -11.39
C ALA A 17 -29.47 9.21 -12.80
N LEU A 18 -28.20 8.87 -13.11
CA LEU A 18 -27.54 9.33 -14.36
C LEU A 18 -27.00 8.20 -15.25
N LYS A 19 -26.87 8.54 -16.54
CA LYS A 19 -26.98 7.63 -17.70
C LYS A 19 -25.69 6.83 -18.02
N PRO A 20 -25.70 5.90 -19.00
CA PRO A 20 -24.60 4.95 -19.25
C PRO A 20 -23.25 5.57 -19.74
N SER A 21 -22.64 6.44 -18.90
CA SER A 21 -21.67 7.54 -19.09
C SER A 21 -20.12 7.36 -18.86
N PHE A 22 -19.20 7.71 -19.79
CA PHE A 22 -17.69 7.83 -19.83
C PHE A 22 -16.66 6.69 -20.18
N LYS A 23 -15.98 6.73 -21.36
CA LYS A 23 -14.71 6.00 -21.70
C LYS A 23 -13.45 6.89 -21.83
N PRO A 24 -12.44 6.79 -20.93
CA PRO A 24 -11.19 7.55 -21.03
C PRO A 24 -10.15 6.92 -21.98
N THR A 25 -9.30 7.75 -22.59
CA THR A 25 -8.20 7.29 -23.46
C THR A 25 -7.04 6.70 -22.65
N LYS A 26 -6.43 5.64 -23.20
CA LYS A 26 -5.22 5.00 -22.64
C LYS A 26 -3.92 5.47 -23.32
N GLU A 27 -4.05 6.36 -24.31
CA GLU A 27 -2.92 6.90 -25.06
C GLU A 27 -2.24 8.00 -24.27
N VAL A 28 -0.92 7.92 -24.14
CA VAL A 28 -0.08 8.91 -23.46
C VAL A 28 0.86 9.52 -24.49
N THR A 29 0.78 10.84 -24.69
CA THR A 29 1.67 11.56 -25.61
C THR A 29 3.09 11.68 -25.03
N GLU A 30 4.09 11.85 -25.90
CA GLU A 30 5.47 12.07 -25.43
C GLU A 30 5.59 13.34 -24.56
N ASP A 31 4.85 14.40 -24.87
CA ASP A 31 4.80 15.62 -24.05
C ASP A 31 4.28 15.34 -22.62
N GLN A 32 3.26 14.48 -22.47
CA GLN A 32 2.76 14.06 -21.16
C GLN A 32 3.80 13.23 -20.37
N LYS A 33 4.55 12.34 -21.05
CA LYS A 33 5.65 11.59 -20.43
C LYS A 33 6.76 12.51 -19.95
N LEU A 34 7.20 13.45 -20.80
CA LEU A 34 8.25 14.42 -20.47
C LEU A 34 7.84 15.35 -19.31
N TRP A 35 6.58 15.79 -19.29
CA TRP A 35 6.05 16.58 -18.19
C TRP A 35 5.96 15.76 -16.89
N ALA A 36 5.42 14.53 -16.92
CA ALA A 36 5.35 13.70 -15.73
C ALA A 36 6.74 13.29 -15.20
N ALA A 37 7.69 13.00 -16.08
CA ALA A 37 9.07 12.72 -15.72
C ALA A 37 9.75 13.92 -15.02
N SER A 38 9.44 15.15 -15.44
CA SER A 38 10.04 16.36 -14.87
C SER A 38 9.30 16.93 -13.64
N VAL A 39 8.01 16.61 -13.45
CA VAL A 39 7.16 17.21 -12.40
C VAL A 39 6.65 16.21 -11.36
N LEU A 40 6.46 14.94 -11.73
CA LEU A 40 5.79 13.92 -10.91
C LEU A 40 6.68 12.76 -10.47
N ALA A 41 7.65 12.32 -11.30
CA ALA A 41 8.41 11.08 -11.07
C ALA A 41 9.06 11.01 -9.67
N GLU A 42 9.78 12.07 -9.29
CA GLU A 42 10.51 12.15 -8.00
C GLU A 42 9.63 12.61 -6.81
N LEU A 43 8.33 12.85 -7.00
CA LEU A 43 7.48 13.29 -5.90
C LEU A 43 7.30 12.17 -4.86
N PRO A 44 7.52 12.41 -3.57
CA PRO A 44 7.25 11.43 -2.52
C PRO A 44 5.76 11.10 -2.46
N VAL A 45 5.44 9.89 -2.02
CA VAL A 45 4.07 9.40 -1.83
C VAL A 45 3.81 9.28 -0.34
N ALA A 46 2.82 10.01 0.17
CA ALA A 46 2.33 9.87 1.54
C ALA A 46 1.02 9.09 1.53
N ILE A 47 0.89 8.07 2.38
CA ILE A 47 -0.37 7.33 2.58
C ILE A 47 -0.95 7.75 3.93
N ARG A 48 -2.26 7.99 3.98
CA ARG A 48 -2.99 8.42 5.19
C ARG A 48 -4.37 7.82 5.22
N PHE A 49 -4.94 7.69 6.41
CA PHE A 49 -6.37 7.43 6.57
C PHE A 49 -7.17 8.72 6.62
N ASN A 50 -8.39 8.64 6.08
CA ASN A 50 -9.44 9.64 6.14
C ASN A 50 -10.65 8.99 6.82
N GLU A 51 -11.38 9.74 7.65
CA GLU A 51 -12.54 9.29 8.43
C GLU A 51 -13.77 8.96 7.56
N HIS A 52 -13.76 9.33 6.28
CA HIS A 52 -14.80 8.91 5.34
C HIS A 52 -14.86 7.39 5.21
N PRO A 53 -16.06 6.76 5.26
CA PRO A 53 -16.20 5.33 5.01
C PRO A 53 -16.09 5.02 3.52
N VAL A 54 -15.68 3.79 3.20
CA VAL A 54 -15.81 3.22 1.84
C VAL A 54 -17.26 3.37 1.36
N LYS A 55 -17.42 3.72 0.09
CA LYS A 55 -18.72 3.75 -0.59
C LYS A 55 -18.77 2.61 -1.61
N GLU A 56 -19.86 1.86 -1.57
CA GLU A 56 -20.12 0.77 -2.51
C GLU A 56 -21.38 1.10 -3.30
N ALA A 57 -21.37 0.77 -4.59
CA ALA A 57 -22.51 0.91 -5.47
C ALA A 57 -22.64 -0.33 -6.37
N LYS A 58 -23.82 -0.55 -6.92
CA LYS A 58 -24.09 -1.62 -7.88
C LYS A 58 -24.81 -1.03 -9.09
N SER A 59 -24.25 -1.20 -10.28
CA SER A 59 -24.85 -0.74 -11.53
C SER A 59 -25.96 -1.68 -12.01
N ALA A 60 -26.77 -1.22 -12.97
CA ALA A 60 -27.97 -1.93 -13.43
C ALA A 60 -27.69 -3.25 -14.17
N ASP A 61 -26.47 -3.42 -14.68
CA ASP A 61 -25.92 -4.65 -15.26
C ASP A 61 -25.51 -5.71 -14.22
N GLY A 62 -25.40 -5.31 -12.95
CA GLY A 62 -25.01 -6.16 -11.84
C GLY A 62 -23.57 -5.96 -11.35
N THR A 63 -22.77 -5.15 -12.05
CA THR A 63 -21.37 -4.85 -11.72
C THR A 63 -21.28 -4.08 -10.39
N PHE A 64 -20.31 -4.42 -9.55
CA PHE A 64 -20.08 -3.76 -8.27
C PHE A 64 -18.95 -2.73 -8.39
N TRP A 65 -19.15 -1.58 -7.74
CA TRP A 65 -18.23 -0.44 -7.75
C TRP A 65 -17.87 -0.06 -6.32
N ARG A 66 -16.58 0.19 -6.07
CA ARG A 66 -16.02 0.55 -4.76
C ARG A 66 -15.29 1.89 -4.86
N LYS A 67 -15.46 2.72 -3.85
CA LYS A 67 -14.72 3.97 -3.66
C LYS A 67 -14.17 4.01 -2.26
N ALA A 68 -12.87 3.75 -2.15
CA ALA A 68 -12.17 3.51 -0.90
C ALA A 68 -10.94 4.39 -0.70
N PHE A 69 -10.64 5.30 -1.63
CA PHE A 69 -9.55 6.25 -1.49
C PHE A 69 -9.76 7.47 -2.37
N VAL A 70 -9.02 8.53 -2.07
CA VAL A 70 -8.79 9.67 -2.96
C VAL A 70 -7.29 9.93 -3.09
N ILE A 71 -6.81 10.23 -4.30
CA ILE A 71 -5.42 10.60 -4.56
C ILE A 71 -5.35 12.09 -4.84
N VAL A 72 -4.52 12.78 -4.07
CA VAL A 72 -4.22 14.21 -4.25
C VAL A 72 -2.79 14.36 -4.76
N VAL A 73 -2.61 15.18 -5.78
CA VAL A 73 -1.29 15.59 -6.29
C VAL A 73 -1.13 17.08 -6.10
N ILE A 74 -0.07 17.47 -5.39
CA ILE A 74 0.39 18.85 -5.39
C ILE A 74 1.74 18.88 -6.12
N PRO A 75 1.80 19.39 -7.36
CA PRO A 75 3.03 19.48 -8.15
C PRO A 75 4.17 20.12 -7.35
N ASN A 76 5.38 19.59 -7.51
CA ASN A 76 6.58 19.98 -6.76
C ASN A 76 6.50 19.76 -5.23
N LYS A 77 5.53 18.98 -4.71
CA LYS A 77 5.45 18.62 -3.28
C LYS A 77 5.34 17.12 -3.03
N HIS A 78 4.20 16.50 -3.34
CA HIS A 78 3.95 15.08 -3.06
C HIS A 78 2.66 14.57 -3.75
N PHE A 79 2.57 13.25 -3.85
CA PHE A 79 1.30 12.51 -3.92
C PHE A 79 0.80 12.22 -2.50
N SER A 80 -0.51 12.30 -2.27
CA SER A 80 -1.16 11.86 -1.04
C SER A 80 -2.28 10.88 -1.37
N ILE A 81 -2.11 9.61 -1.00
CA ILE A 81 -3.18 8.60 -1.03
C ILE A 81 -3.91 8.69 0.30
N GLN A 82 -5.20 9.02 0.26
CA GLN A 82 -6.06 9.08 1.43
C GLN A 82 -7.04 7.90 1.38
N LEU A 83 -6.71 6.83 2.12
CA LEU A 83 -7.55 5.65 2.28
C LEU A 83 -8.77 5.96 3.16
N TYR A 84 -9.92 5.41 2.81
CA TYR A 84 -11.17 5.53 3.56
C TYR A 84 -11.27 4.42 4.63
N VAL A 85 -12.08 4.63 5.67
CA VAL A 85 -12.39 3.61 6.68
C VAL A 85 -13.09 2.42 6.01
N GLY A 86 -12.46 1.25 6.06
CA GLY A 86 -12.90 0.03 5.35
C GLY A 86 -12.10 -0.28 4.07
N ALA A 87 -11.11 0.53 3.70
CA ALA A 87 -10.24 0.23 2.56
C ALA A 87 -9.43 -1.05 2.78
N SER A 88 -9.25 -1.83 1.71
CA SER A 88 -8.55 -3.11 1.71
C SER A 88 -7.08 -2.99 1.23
N PRO A 89 -6.24 -4.04 1.40
CA PRO A 89 -4.93 -4.10 0.74
C PRO A 89 -5.01 -3.86 -0.77
N SER A 90 -6.03 -4.43 -1.43
CA SER A 90 -6.27 -4.27 -2.87
C SER A 90 -6.63 -2.83 -3.27
N ASP A 91 -7.36 -2.10 -2.42
CA ASP A 91 -7.65 -0.68 -2.61
C ASP A 91 -6.36 0.16 -2.58
N LEU A 92 -5.46 -0.09 -1.62
CA LEU A 92 -4.17 0.58 -1.54
C LEU A 92 -3.26 0.23 -2.73
N GLU A 93 -3.17 -1.04 -3.10
CA GLU A 93 -2.40 -1.50 -4.26
C GLU A 93 -2.93 -0.87 -5.57
N TYR A 94 -4.25 -0.74 -5.70
CA TYR A 94 -4.87 -0.04 -6.84
C TYR A 94 -4.52 1.46 -6.84
N ALA A 95 -4.60 2.14 -5.69
CA ALA A 95 -4.17 3.53 -5.57
C ALA A 95 -2.68 3.74 -5.91
N GLN A 96 -1.79 2.87 -5.43
CA GLN A 96 -0.36 2.90 -5.74
C GLN A 96 -0.10 2.67 -7.24
N ARG A 97 -0.82 1.74 -7.90
CA ARG A 97 -0.75 1.55 -9.36
C ARG A 97 -1.20 2.80 -10.13
N LEU A 98 -2.21 3.52 -9.66
CA LEU A 98 -2.62 4.80 -10.25
C LEU A 98 -1.55 5.89 -10.10
N VAL A 99 -0.90 5.99 -8.93
CA VAL A 99 0.25 6.89 -8.73
C VAL A 99 1.42 6.53 -9.65
N ALA A 100 1.78 5.24 -9.76
CA ALA A 100 2.85 4.79 -10.64
C ALA A 100 2.58 5.13 -12.12
N ARG A 101 1.34 4.93 -12.59
CA ARG A 101 0.92 5.30 -13.95
C ARG A 101 0.92 6.83 -14.17
N ALA A 102 0.49 7.61 -13.19
CA ALA A 102 0.59 9.07 -13.23
C ALA A 102 2.05 9.54 -13.39
N LYS A 103 2.97 8.97 -12.59
CA LYS A 103 4.40 9.23 -12.69
C LYS A 103 4.99 8.82 -14.05
N SER A 104 4.46 7.78 -14.69
CA SER A 104 4.87 7.34 -16.03
C SER A 104 4.17 8.08 -17.19
N GLY A 105 3.48 9.20 -16.93
CA GLY A 105 2.83 10.04 -17.95
C GLY A 105 1.33 9.84 -18.15
N TRP A 106 0.69 8.83 -17.54
CA TRP A 106 -0.77 8.65 -17.63
C TRP A 106 -1.49 9.59 -16.66
N PHE A 107 -1.37 10.89 -16.97
CA PHE A 107 -1.90 12.01 -16.21
C PHE A 107 -2.74 12.90 -17.14
N ASN A 108 -3.96 12.45 -17.42
CA ASN A 108 -4.96 13.19 -18.21
C ASN A 108 -5.88 14.02 -17.30
N SER A 109 -6.18 15.25 -17.73
CA SER A 109 -7.07 16.18 -17.00
C SER A 109 -8.50 15.67 -16.82
N ASP A 110 -8.90 14.68 -17.62
CA ASP A 110 -10.25 14.12 -17.62
C ASP A 110 -10.46 13.09 -16.49
N ILE A 111 -9.37 12.57 -15.91
CA ILE A 111 -9.39 11.71 -14.71
C ILE A 111 -8.83 12.49 -13.49
N TRP A 112 -7.85 13.37 -13.73
CA TRP A 112 -7.23 14.21 -12.71
C TRP A 112 -7.84 15.61 -12.72
N GLU A 113 -8.87 15.82 -11.90
CA GLU A 113 -9.56 17.10 -11.81
C GLU A 113 -8.65 18.19 -11.18
N PRO A 114 -8.49 19.37 -11.81
CA PRO A 114 -7.75 20.48 -11.21
C PRO A 114 -8.43 20.98 -9.93
N HIS A 115 -7.65 21.14 -8.85
CA HIS A 115 -8.15 21.58 -7.55
C HIS A 115 -7.23 22.63 -6.91
N VAL A 116 -7.80 23.56 -6.13
CA VAL A 116 -7.02 24.60 -5.42
C VAL A 116 -7.09 24.35 -3.91
N TYR A 117 -6.00 23.84 -3.36
CA TYR A 117 -5.90 23.50 -1.94
C TYR A 117 -5.53 24.75 -1.11
N PRO A 118 -6.37 25.19 -0.14
CA PRO A 118 -6.21 26.49 0.55
C PRO A 118 -4.85 26.75 1.21
N LYS A 119 -4.13 25.69 1.63
CA LYS A 119 -2.79 25.79 2.25
C LYS A 119 -1.64 25.37 1.34
N SER A 120 -1.94 24.71 0.22
CA SER A 120 -0.92 24.04 -0.60
C SER A 120 -0.76 24.63 -2.01
N GLY A 121 -1.73 25.40 -2.49
CA GLY A 121 -1.75 25.95 -3.85
C GLY A 121 -2.52 25.07 -4.83
N PRO A 122 -2.33 25.27 -6.16
CA PRO A 122 -2.96 24.43 -7.16
C PRO A 122 -2.41 22.99 -7.10
N GLY A 123 -3.27 22.05 -7.47
CA GLY A 123 -2.99 20.63 -7.57
C GLY A 123 -4.07 19.91 -8.35
N PHE A 124 -4.12 18.60 -8.21
CA PHE A 124 -5.10 17.74 -8.88
C PHE A 124 -5.66 16.70 -7.90
N ILE A 125 -6.88 16.26 -8.15
CA ILE A 125 -7.57 15.22 -7.37
C ILE A 125 -8.05 14.12 -8.30
N LEU A 126 -7.90 12.87 -7.85
CA LEU A 126 -8.47 11.67 -8.47
C LEU A 126 -9.24 10.93 -7.38
N ASP A 127 -10.57 10.91 -7.51
CA ASP A 127 -11.49 10.43 -6.47
C ASP A 127 -12.41 9.30 -7.01
N PRO A 128 -11.84 8.18 -7.47
CA PRO A 128 -12.50 7.24 -8.39
C PRO A 128 -13.47 6.28 -7.68
N TYR A 129 -14.46 5.80 -8.43
CA TYR A 129 -15.01 4.47 -8.24
C TYR A 129 -14.22 3.48 -9.11
N TRP A 130 -13.97 2.27 -8.61
CA TRP A 130 -13.33 1.19 -9.36
C TRP A 130 -14.16 -0.10 -9.24
N GLU A 131 -14.12 -0.94 -10.28
CA GLU A 131 -14.84 -2.21 -10.34
C GLU A 131 -14.21 -3.23 -9.39
N TRP A 132 -15.03 -3.92 -8.59
CA TRP A 132 -14.60 -4.97 -7.68
C TRP A 132 -15.53 -6.19 -7.74
N ASP A 133 -15.04 -7.33 -7.25
CA ASP A 133 -15.76 -8.62 -7.25
C ASP A 133 -17.00 -8.65 -6.34
N GLY A 134 -17.07 -7.78 -5.34
CA GLY A 134 -18.15 -7.77 -4.34
C GLY A 134 -17.99 -8.84 -3.26
N GLU A 135 -16.80 -9.43 -3.08
CA GLU A 135 -16.56 -10.40 -2.02
C GLU A 135 -16.54 -9.72 -0.64
N ARG A 136 -17.24 -10.32 0.32
CA ARG A 136 -17.53 -9.71 1.63
C ARG A 136 -16.39 -9.78 2.64
N ASP A 137 -15.44 -10.69 2.43
CA ASP A 137 -14.38 -11.03 3.38
C ASP A 137 -13.03 -10.39 2.96
N CYS A 138 -13.07 -9.21 2.36
CA CYS A 138 -11.87 -8.42 2.14
C CYS A 138 -11.31 -7.92 3.49
N ASP A 139 -10.02 -8.15 3.73
CA ASP A 139 -9.38 -7.61 4.92
C ASP A 139 -9.38 -6.08 4.87
N VAL A 140 -9.62 -5.44 6.01
CA VAL A 140 -9.61 -3.97 6.16
C VAL A 140 -8.23 -3.54 6.66
N LEU A 141 -7.58 -2.62 5.94
CA LEU A 141 -6.37 -1.99 6.43
C LEU A 141 -6.67 -1.08 7.63
N LYS A 142 -5.83 -1.17 8.66
CA LYS A 142 -5.74 -0.19 9.75
C LYS A 142 -4.29 0.28 9.91
N PRO A 143 -4.03 1.49 10.45
CA PRO A 143 -2.69 1.92 10.86
C PRO A 143 -2.06 0.92 11.83
N CYS A 144 -0.77 0.62 11.62
CA CYS A 144 0.02 -0.07 12.62
C CYS A 144 0.22 0.82 13.85
N VAL A 145 0.11 0.22 15.04
CA VAL A 145 0.41 0.87 16.32
C VAL A 145 1.48 0.13 17.12
N THR A 146 1.99 -0.98 16.60
CA THR A 146 2.93 -1.88 17.28
C THR A 146 4.34 -1.32 17.19
N PRO A 147 5.00 -0.98 18.32
CA PRO A 147 6.36 -0.43 18.31
C PRO A 147 7.35 -1.36 17.62
N GLY A 148 8.24 -0.78 16.81
CA GLY A 148 9.27 -1.51 16.05
C GLY A 148 8.80 -2.03 14.69
N CYS A 149 7.50 -2.11 14.43
CA CYS A 149 7.01 -2.61 13.15
C CYS A 149 7.31 -1.66 11.99
N ILE A 150 7.91 -2.18 10.90
CA ILE A 150 8.27 -1.40 9.70
C ILE A 150 7.08 -1.12 8.78
N LYS A 151 5.98 -1.89 8.91
CA LYS A 151 4.75 -1.70 8.13
C LYS A 151 3.90 -0.59 8.72
N ASP A 152 3.58 0.42 7.91
CA ASP A 152 2.64 1.50 8.26
C ASP A 152 1.21 0.99 8.51
N PHE A 153 0.81 -0.11 7.87
CA PHE A 153 -0.57 -0.61 7.82
C PHE A 153 -0.63 -2.13 7.85
N HIS A 154 -1.69 -2.68 8.47
CA HIS A 154 -1.96 -4.13 8.47
C HIS A 154 -3.42 -4.45 8.12
N PRO A 155 -3.68 -5.59 7.45
CA PRO A 155 -5.01 -6.13 7.25
C PRO A 155 -5.62 -6.67 8.55
N TYR A 156 -6.93 -6.45 8.70
CA TYR A 156 -7.76 -7.00 9.76
C TYR A 156 -9.00 -7.66 9.15
N ARG A 157 -9.33 -8.88 9.58
CA ARG A 157 -10.50 -9.65 9.15
C ARG A 157 -11.50 -9.74 10.28
N ASN A 158 -12.77 -9.39 10.04
CA ASN A 158 -13.86 -9.40 11.03
C ASN A 158 -13.62 -8.62 12.33
N GLY A 159 -12.56 -7.81 12.40
CA GLY A 159 -12.14 -7.06 13.59
C GLY A 159 -10.73 -7.42 14.04
N ASP A 160 -10.33 -8.67 13.83
CA ASP A 160 -9.11 -9.33 14.30
C ASP A 160 -7.93 -9.13 13.34
N PHE A 161 -6.70 -9.12 13.83
CA PHE A 161 -5.49 -8.94 13.01
C PHE A 161 -5.27 -10.15 12.09
N ASN A 162 -4.95 -9.92 10.82
CA ASN A 162 -4.79 -10.97 9.81
C ASN A 162 -3.42 -10.88 9.09
N ALA A 163 -2.35 -10.65 9.85
CA ALA A 163 -0.99 -10.47 9.33
C ALA A 163 0.09 -10.85 10.37
N SER A 164 1.33 -10.52 10.01
CA SER A 164 2.50 -10.35 10.87
C SER A 164 2.84 -8.86 11.02
N HIS A 165 3.29 -8.45 12.20
CA HIS A 165 4.20 -7.31 12.35
C HIS A 165 5.63 -7.76 12.02
N GLU A 166 6.45 -6.87 11.46
CA GLU A 166 7.77 -7.19 10.89
C GLU A 166 8.82 -6.15 11.26
N LEU A 167 10.07 -6.61 11.44
CA LEU A 167 11.28 -5.78 11.52
C LEU A 167 11.99 -5.74 10.16
N ASP A 168 12.94 -4.81 9.99
CA ASP A 168 13.81 -4.76 8.81
C ASP A 168 14.56 -6.09 8.66
N MET A 169 14.34 -6.76 7.53
CA MET A 169 14.94 -8.04 7.18
C MET A 169 16.46 -7.90 6.95
N ILE A 170 17.23 -8.87 7.45
CA ILE A 170 18.62 -9.04 7.03
C ILE A 170 18.60 -10.06 5.89
N ASP A 171 18.88 -9.57 4.69
CA ASP A 171 19.08 -10.37 3.48
C ASP A 171 20.59 -10.46 3.22
N ASP A 172 21.14 -11.66 3.03
CA ASP A 172 22.54 -11.75 2.58
C ASP A 172 22.62 -11.38 1.10
N THR A 173 23.65 -10.63 0.70
CA THR A 173 23.75 -10.08 -0.67
C THR A 173 23.86 -11.13 -1.79
N GLU A 174 23.89 -12.41 -1.42
CA GLU A 174 24.01 -13.57 -2.29
C GLU A 174 22.73 -14.44 -2.30
N GLY A 175 21.71 -14.13 -1.49
CA GLY A 175 20.41 -14.82 -1.46
C GLY A 175 20.44 -16.25 -0.91
N ARG A 176 21.43 -16.56 -0.07
CA ARG A 176 21.63 -17.85 0.62
C ARG A 176 20.81 -17.95 1.92
N TYR A 177 20.57 -16.84 2.60
CA TYR A 177 19.73 -16.80 3.81
C TYR A 177 19.09 -15.44 4.06
N MET A 178 17.96 -15.47 4.77
CA MET A 178 17.25 -14.29 5.26
C MET A 178 16.95 -14.45 6.76
N VAL A 179 17.14 -13.39 7.54
CA VAL A 179 16.75 -13.31 8.95
C VAL A 179 15.66 -12.25 9.13
N HIS A 180 14.57 -12.65 9.77
CA HIS A 180 13.36 -11.84 9.93
C HIS A 180 12.98 -11.74 11.41
N GLY A 181 12.61 -10.55 11.89
CA GLY A 181 11.90 -10.40 13.15
C GLY A 181 10.41 -10.27 12.88
N SER A 182 9.56 -11.09 13.51
CA SER A 182 8.11 -10.99 13.38
C SER A 182 7.36 -11.14 14.69
N ASN A 183 6.17 -10.54 14.75
CA ASN A 183 5.22 -10.65 15.85
C ASN A 183 3.83 -10.88 15.27
N TYR A 184 3.22 -12.01 15.62
CA TYR A 184 1.80 -12.28 15.39
C TYR A 184 1.05 -11.90 16.68
N GLU A 185 -0.17 -11.35 16.56
CA GLU A 185 -0.91 -10.75 17.69
C GLU A 185 -1.22 -11.74 18.84
N ASP A 186 -1.03 -13.05 18.59
CA ASP A 186 -1.17 -14.21 19.49
C ASP A 186 -0.19 -14.25 20.70
N GLY A 187 0.16 -13.11 21.31
CA GLY A 187 0.77 -13.03 22.65
C GLY A 187 2.22 -13.52 22.82
N ASP A 188 2.77 -14.26 21.85
CA ASP A 188 4.14 -14.81 21.85
C ASP A 188 5.23 -13.74 21.68
N GLY A 189 4.84 -12.52 21.32
CA GLY A 189 5.73 -11.38 21.15
C GLY A 189 6.55 -11.42 19.85
N TRP A 190 7.55 -10.55 19.80
CA TRP A 190 8.55 -10.51 18.74
C TRP A 190 9.49 -11.71 18.83
N ASN A 191 9.66 -12.41 17.72
CA ASN A 191 10.52 -13.57 17.60
C ASN A 191 11.34 -13.48 16.31
N ALA A 192 12.61 -13.89 16.39
CA ALA A 192 13.48 -13.99 15.23
C ALA A 192 13.28 -15.33 14.51
N TRP A 193 13.38 -15.31 13.18
CA TRP A 193 13.28 -16.46 12.30
C TRP A 193 14.42 -16.40 11.28
N LEU A 194 14.90 -17.56 10.86
CA LEU A 194 15.97 -17.73 9.88
C LEU A 194 15.49 -18.69 8.79
N ASP A 195 15.36 -18.17 7.57
CA ASP A 195 15.17 -18.97 6.37
C ASP A 195 16.55 -19.13 5.69
N VAL A 196 16.97 -20.38 5.47
CA VAL A 196 18.23 -20.71 4.76
C VAL A 196 17.88 -21.56 3.56
N ASP A 197 18.41 -21.22 2.39
CA ASP A 197 18.39 -22.15 1.26
C ASP A 197 19.41 -23.28 1.54
N LEU A 198 18.89 -24.49 1.71
CA LEU A 198 19.67 -25.68 2.05
C LEU A 198 20.09 -26.48 0.81
N ASP A 199 19.99 -25.92 -0.41
CA ASP A 199 20.40 -26.61 -1.63
C ASP A 199 21.87 -27.09 -1.53
N GLY A 200 22.05 -28.41 -1.70
CA GLY A 200 23.09 -29.17 -1.00
C GLY A 200 24.55 -28.85 -1.34
N ASP A 201 24.81 -28.12 -2.42
CA ASP A 201 26.15 -27.69 -2.81
C ASP A 201 26.60 -26.41 -2.07
N TYR A 202 25.66 -25.52 -1.70
CA TYR A 202 25.95 -24.20 -1.13
C TYR A 202 26.52 -24.23 0.30
N LEU A 203 26.18 -25.26 1.07
CA LEU A 203 26.66 -25.42 2.46
C LEU A 203 27.94 -26.25 2.57
N SER A 204 28.60 -26.56 1.45
CA SER A 204 29.85 -27.30 1.43
C SER A 204 31.09 -26.40 1.60
N GLY A 205 32.15 -26.95 2.20
CA GLY A 205 33.45 -26.29 2.31
C GLY A 205 33.48 -25.03 3.19
N ALA A 206 34.46 -24.16 2.93
CA ALA A 206 34.70 -22.96 3.75
C ALA A 206 33.59 -21.90 3.61
N GLU A 207 32.96 -21.80 2.45
CA GLU A 207 31.85 -20.88 2.20
C GLU A 207 30.59 -21.27 2.96
N GLY A 208 30.23 -22.56 2.98
CA GLY A 208 29.11 -23.04 3.80
C GLY A 208 29.31 -22.79 5.29
N VAL A 209 30.53 -23.03 5.81
CA VAL A 209 30.88 -22.72 7.21
C VAL A 209 30.82 -21.22 7.51
N LYS A 210 31.20 -20.36 6.55
CA LYS A 210 31.05 -18.90 6.67
C LYS A 210 29.58 -18.52 6.72
N THR A 211 28.76 -18.98 5.77
CA THR A 211 27.31 -18.70 5.73
C THR A 211 26.61 -19.12 7.02
N LEU A 212 26.88 -20.32 7.55
CA LEU A 212 26.30 -20.79 8.82
C LEU A 212 26.72 -19.95 10.04
N ARG A 213 27.94 -19.43 10.06
CA ARG A 213 28.43 -18.55 11.13
C ARG A 213 27.80 -17.17 11.05
N ASP A 214 27.73 -16.63 9.84
CA ASP A 214 27.28 -15.26 9.60
C ASP A 214 25.75 -15.19 9.84
N SER A 215 24.97 -16.16 9.35
CA SER A 215 23.54 -16.27 9.66
C SER A 215 23.23 -16.51 11.15
N ALA A 216 24.07 -17.27 11.87
CA ALA A 216 23.93 -17.43 13.31
C ALA A 216 24.19 -16.12 14.09
N ASN A 217 25.10 -15.27 13.62
CA ASN A 217 25.33 -13.95 14.21
C ASN A 217 24.15 -13.01 13.95
N ASP A 218 23.63 -13.00 12.72
CA ASP A 218 22.49 -12.15 12.32
C ASP A 218 21.20 -12.56 13.04
N MET A 219 20.95 -13.87 13.18
CA MET A 219 19.86 -14.41 13.98
C MET A 219 19.98 -14.01 15.46
N ALA A 220 21.19 -14.07 16.04
CA ALA A 220 21.42 -13.62 17.41
C ALA A 220 21.19 -12.11 17.59
N TRP A 221 21.58 -11.30 16.60
CA TRP A 221 21.30 -9.86 16.59
C TRP A 221 19.79 -9.58 16.49
N MET A 222 19.09 -10.23 15.57
CA MET A 222 17.64 -10.08 15.40
C MET A 222 16.87 -10.47 16.65
N GLN A 223 17.28 -11.57 17.32
CA GLN A 223 16.67 -11.98 18.58
C GLN A 223 16.88 -10.95 19.70
N ILE A 224 18.04 -10.26 19.72
CA ILE A 224 18.29 -9.17 20.67
C ILE A 224 17.37 -7.97 20.41
N GLU A 225 17.10 -7.59 19.16
CA GLU A 225 16.13 -6.53 18.86
C GLU A 225 14.69 -6.94 19.23
N CYS A 226 14.30 -8.18 18.93
CA CYS A 226 13.02 -8.74 19.35
C CYS A 226 12.86 -8.74 20.88
N ASP A 227 13.88 -9.15 21.63
CA ASP A 227 13.87 -9.17 23.10
C ASP A 227 13.78 -7.75 23.69
N LYS A 228 14.38 -6.73 23.08
CA LYS A 228 14.19 -5.32 23.48
C LYS A 228 12.73 -4.87 23.34
N LEU A 229 12.10 -5.21 22.22
CA LEU A 229 10.70 -4.84 21.95
C LEU A 229 9.74 -5.57 22.92
N ASN A 230 9.97 -6.86 23.19
CA ASN A 230 9.21 -7.63 24.17
C ASN A 230 9.36 -7.06 25.59
N ALA A 231 10.59 -6.72 25.99
CA ALA A 231 10.85 -6.08 27.29
C ALA A 231 10.17 -4.71 27.40
N ALA A 232 10.15 -3.91 26.34
CA ALA A 232 9.45 -2.62 26.31
C ALA A 232 7.92 -2.77 26.36
N ALA A 233 7.37 -3.82 25.75
CA ALA A 233 5.95 -4.15 25.77
C ALA A 233 5.47 -4.85 27.06
N GLY A 234 6.39 -5.28 27.93
CA GLY A 234 6.07 -6.07 29.12
C GLY A 234 5.69 -7.53 28.82
N VAL A 235 5.98 -8.02 27.61
CA VAL A 235 5.79 -9.42 27.20
C VAL A 235 6.91 -10.25 27.83
N GLY A 236 6.71 -10.64 29.08
CA GLY A 236 7.65 -11.46 29.83
C GLY A 236 7.59 -12.92 29.40
N LYS A 237 8.70 -13.44 28.85
CA LYS A 237 8.91 -14.88 28.68
C LYS A 237 8.64 -15.58 30.02
N VAL A 238 7.63 -16.45 30.08
CA VAL A 238 7.53 -17.45 31.15
C VAL A 238 8.72 -18.39 30.95
N ALA A 239 9.76 -18.23 31.78
CA ALA A 239 10.94 -19.05 31.69
C ALA A 239 10.58 -20.52 31.93
N ALA A 240 10.98 -21.37 30.98
CA ALA A 240 11.04 -22.82 31.11
C ALA A 240 12.48 -23.25 31.44
#